data_AF-A0A967VTG3-F1
#
_entry.id   AF-A0A967VTG3-F1
#
_cell.length_a   1.000
_cell.length_b   1.000
_cell.length_c   1.000
_cell.angle_alpha   90.00
_cell.angle_beta   90.00
_cell.angle_gamma   90.00
#
_symmetry.space_group_name_H-M   'P 1'
#
loop_
_entity.id
_entity.type
_entity.pdbx_description
1 polymer ?
#
loop_
_entity_poly.entity_id
_entity_poly.type
_entity_poly.pdbx_seq_one_letter_code
_entity_poly.pdbx_strand_id
1 'polypeptide(L)'
;MMAFTTTRSRLLIAATSIAAWLGACGPIDDAGFASDVDRELDRGRAHASRLVAGSRVAPTVEEAIEAGYLERLRLGLGSPFRLIEHSLQDPRLPRERRERLAWALLAATVDGAGYRIDPRDLGAGDVGAAARHLELVEGAIGEAAHPGAGMLAVRLAYAMAAAESTVPDRLKDRLARVAALIHDRAVSRSDARRLLRAAGSDTDPMALLTVWRVERRFQVERPAGPAVAEVEREAVALAPRLLQAIRRIPEGRPVGPVVAEREWPPRRPVLGPDAAALLAVEAAVYDAPPQTPVLVAVQTYRRLEKADLTPAV
;
A
#
# COMPACT_ATOMS: atom_id res chain seq x y z
N MET A 1 -7.26 17.26 59.65
CA MET A 1 -8.49 16.49 59.36
C MET A 1 -9.07 17.01 58.05
N MET A 2 -8.71 16.38 56.92
CA MET A 2 -9.49 16.26 55.68
C MET A 2 -8.61 15.51 54.67
N ALA A 3 -9.13 14.38 54.21
CA ALA A 3 -8.52 13.44 53.30
C ALA A 3 -9.44 13.22 52.09
N PHE A 4 -8.86 12.66 51.03
CA PHE A 4 -9.49 12.09 49.83
C PHE A 4 -10.03 13.06 48.77
N THR A 5 -9.36 13.10 47.61
CA THR A 5 -9.96 12.94 46.26
C THR A 5 -8.88 13.01 45.16
N THR A 6 -8.01 11.99 45.04
CA THR A 6 -7.05 11.92 43.89
C THR A 6 -6.92 10.56 43.24
N THR A 7 -7.81 9.62 43.54
CA THR A 7 -7.69 8.21 43.09
C THR A 7 -8.63 7.84 41.94
N ARG A 8 -9.61 8.68 41.57
CA ARG A 8 -10.59 8.34 40.51
C ARG A 8 -10.14 8.66 39.07
N SER A 9 -9.18 9.57 38.88
CA SER A 9 -8.78 10.01 37.52
C SER A 9 -7.83 9.05 36.80
N ARG A 10 -7.05 8.23 37.54
CA ARG A 10 -6.11 7.26 36.94
C ARG A 10 -6.75 5.95 36.47
N LEU A 11 -7.94 5.60 36.97
CA LEU A 11 -8.65 4.38 36.56
C LEU A 11 -9.37 4.52 35.20
N LEU A 12 -9.73 5.74 34.79
CA LEU A 12 -10.40 5.98 33.51
C LEU A 12 -9.44 5.96 32.31
N ILE A 13 -8.16 6.33 32.49
CA ILE A 13 -7.14 6.29 31.41
C ILE A 13 -6.61 4.86 31.18
N ALA A 14 -6.62 4.02 32.22
CA ALA A 14 -6.27 2.60 32.09
C ALA A 14 -7.36 1.79 31.36
N ALA A 15 -8.63 2.13 31.55
CA ALA A 15 -9.76 1.44 30.91
C ALA A 15 -9.86 1.67 29.39
N THR A 16 -9.54 2.88 28.90
CA THR A 16 -9.53 3.20 27.46
C THR A 16 -8.36 2.56 26.71
N SER A 17 -7.25 2.26 27.40
CA SER A 17 -6.08 1.61 26.81
C SER A 17 -6.29 0.11 26.58
N ILE A 18 -7.13 -0.54 27.42
CA ILE A 18 -7.43 -1.98 27.32
C ILE A 18 -8.50 -2.25 26.25
N ALA A 19 -9.47 -1.34 26.07
CA ALA A 19 -10.48 -1.47 25.02
C ALA A 19 -9.89 -1.41 23.59
N ALA A 20 -8.76 -0.74 23.40
CA ALA A 20 -8.06 -0.70 22.11
C ALA A 20 -7.31 -2.00 21.76
N TRP A 21 -7.02 -2.86 22.74
CA TRP A 21 -6.30 -4.12 22.52
C TRP A 21 -7.21 -5.34 22.38
N LEU A 22 -8.42 -5.33 22.95
CA LEU A 22 -9.34 -6.47 22.90
C LEU A 22 -10.16 -6.56 21.60
N GLY A 23 -10.06 -5.58 20.69
CA GLY A 23 -10.73 -5.61 19.37
C GLY A 23 -9.92 -6.27 18.25
N ALA A 24 -8.74 -6.84 18.53
CA ALA A 24 -7.80 -7.32 17.52
C ALA A 24 -8.01 -8.79 17.08
N CYS A 25 -8.97 -9.51 17.66
CA CYS A 25 -9.17 -10.95 17.41
C CYS A 25 -10.62 -11.32 17.13
N GLY A 26 -11.28 -10.58 16.23
CA GLY A 26 -12.56 -10.97 15.65
C GLY A 26 -12.44 -11.10 14.12
N PRO A 27 -13.21 -11.98 13.47
CA PRO A 27 -13.36 -11.92 12.02
C PRO A 27 -13.76 -10.50 11.64
N ILE A 28 -13.08 -9.95 10.63
CA ILE A 28 -13.33 -8.60 10.13
C ILE A 28 -14.67 -8.67 9.38
N ASP A 29 -15.77 -8.59 10.13
CA ASP A 29 -17.12 -8.56 9.59
C ASP A 29 -17.38 -7.27 8.81
N ASP A 30 -18.23 -7.42 7.78
CA ASP A 30 -18.78 -6.42 6.84
C ASP A 30 -19.65 -5.33 7.50
N ALA A 31 -19.37 -4.96 8.75
CA ALA A 31 -19.98 -3.81 9.36
C ALA A 31 -19.45 -2.55 8.65
N GLY A 32 -20.31 -1.87 7.90
CA GLY A 32 -20.03 -0.59 7.25
C GLY A 32 -19.52 0.48 8.22
N PHE A 33 -18.99 1.58 7.70
CA PHE A 33 -18.52 2.67 8.55
C PHE A 33 -19.70 3.55 8.98
N ALA A 34 -19.42 4.64 9.71
CA ALA A 34 -20.43 5.67 9.93
C ALA A 34 -20.97 6.13 8.55
N SER A 35 -22.28 6.35 8.44
CA SER A 35 -22.95 6.55 7.13
C SER A 35 -22.39 7.71 6.30
N ASP A 36 -21.86 8.75 6.96
CA ASP A 36 -21.22 9.87 6.27
C ASP A 36 -19.83 9.50 5.75
N VAL A 37 -19.08 8.65 6.47
CA VAL A 37 -17.79 8.11 6.01
C VAL A 37 -18.01 7.21 4.79
N ASP A 38 -19.01 6.32 4.82
CA ASP A 38 -19.34 5.47 3.66
C ASP A 38 -19.66 6.32 2.43
N ARG A 39 -20.44 7.39 2.61
CA ARG A 39 -20.77 8.33 1.52
C ARG A 39 -19.52 9.01 0.94
N GLU A 40 -18.58 9.44 1.77
CA GLU A 40 -17.34 10.05 1.29
C GLU A 40 -16.41 9.04 0.60
N LEU A 41 -16.35 7.80 1.09
CA LEU A 41 -15.64 6.72 0.41
C LEU A 41 -16.24 6.45 -0.98
N ASP A 42 -17.56 6.39 -1.10
CA ASP A 42 -18.23 6.19 -2.39
C ASP A 42 -17.98 7.35 -3.36
N ARG A 43 -18.00 8.60 -2.87
CA ARG A 43 -17.61 9.78 -3.65
C ARG A 43 -16.16 9.69 -4.09
N GLY A 44 -15.26 9.26 -3.21
CA GLY A 44 -13.85 9.01 -3.49
C GLY A 44 -13.66 7.97 -4.59
N ARG A 45 -14.34 6.82 -4.50
CA ARG A 45 -14.34 5.76 -5.54
C ARG A 45 -14.80 6.31 -6.88
N ALA A 46 -15.95 6.99 -6.91
CA ALA A 46 -16.49 7.57 -8.13
C ALA A 46 -15.55 8.61 -8.75
N HIS A 47 -14.87 9.41 -7.92
CA HIS A 47 -13.86 10.35 -8.38
C HIS A 47 -12.64 9.64 -8.98
N ALA A 48 -12.09 8.60 -8.32
CA ALA A 48 -11.00 7.80 -8.86
C ALA A 48 -11.35 7.17 -10.21
N SER A 49 -12.55 6.58 -10.33
CA SER A 49 -13.02 6.00 -11.60
C SER A 49 -13.12 7.04 -12.72
N ARG A 50 -13.60 8.25 -12.41
CA ARG A 50 -13.63 9.35 -13.39
C ARG A 50 -12.23 9.79 -13.81
N LEU A 51 -11.28 9.90 -12.88
CA LEU A 51 -9.89 10.26 -13.19
C LEU A 51 -9.23 9.22 -14.09
N VAL A 52 -9.41 7.92 -13.81
CA VAL A 52 -8.86 6.83 -14.63
C VAL A 52 -9.45 6.83 -16.05
N ALA A 53 -10.71 7.21 -16.20
CA ALA A 53 -11.36 7.33 -17.51
C ALA A 53 -10.89 8.60 -18.25
N GLY A 54 -10.87 9.75 -17.57
CA GLY A 54 -10.54 11.06 -18.15
C GLY A 54 -9.06 11.23 -18.51
N SER A 55 -8.15 10.62 -17.73
CA SER A 55 -6.70 10.70 -17.95
C SER A 55 -6.21 10.18 -19.30
N ARG A 56 -7.08 9.52 -20.07
CA ARG A 56 -6.75 8.86 -21.34
C ARG A 56 -7.21 9.61 -22.59
N VAL A 57 -8.07 10.62 -22.45
CA VAL A 57 -8.74 11.22 -23.62
C VAL A 57 -8.25 12.65 -23.87
N ALA A 58 -8.08 13.46 -22.81
CA ALA A 58 -7.43 14.78 -22.84
C ALA A 58 -7.45 15.38 -21.43
N PRO A 59 -6.53 15.01 -20.53
CA PRO A 59 -6.55 15.49 -19.16
C PRO A 59 -6.12 16.96 -19.07
N THR A 60 -6.75 17.69 -18.16
CA THR A 60 -6.20 18.94 -17.61
C THR A 60 -4.93 18.67 -16.80
N VAL A 61 -4.12 19.71 -16.53
CA VAL A 61 -2.90 19.58 -15.70
C VAL A 61 -3.26 19.03 -14.32
N GLU A 62 -4.31 19.54 -13.70
CA GLU A 62 -4.76 19.12 -12.38
C GLU A 62 -5.26 17.65 -12.39
N GLU A 63 -5.97 17.22 -13.43
CA GLU A 63 -6.37 15.80 -13.58
C GLU A 63 -5.16 14.89 -13.79
N ALA A 64 -4.14 15.36 -14.52
CA ALA A 64 -2.90 14.63 -14.68
C ALA A 64 -2.17 14.49 -13.34
N ILE A 65 -2.13 15.54 -12.51
CA ILE A 65 -1.60 15.51 -11.14
C ILE A 65 -2.36 14.49 -10.29
N GLU A 66 -3.69 14.58 -10.24
CA GLU A 66 -4.53 13.66 -9.46
C GLU A 66 -4.36 12.19 -9.92
N ALA A 67 -4.35 11.94 -11.23
CA ALA A 67 -4.09 10.63 -11.81
C ALA A 67 -2.67 10.12 -11.47
N GLY A 68 -1.69 11.03 -11.36
CA GLY A 68 -0.34 10.72 -10.93
C GLY A 68 -0.26 10.19 -9.50
N TYR A 69 -1.05 10.76 -8.57
CA TYR A 69 -1.16 10.22 -7.21
C TYR A 69 -1.76 8.81 -7.19
N LEU A 70 -2.82 8.57 -7.96
CA LEU A 70 -3.43 7.24 -8.09
C LEU A 70 -2.45 6.22 -8.69
N GLU A 71 -1.67 6.62 -9.70
CA GLU A 71 -0.65 5.76 -10.30
C GLU A 71 0.48 5.44 -9.32
N ARG A 72 0.93 6.43 -8.52
CA ARG A 72 1.91 6.19 -7.45
C ARG A 72 1.39 5.20 -6.42
N LEU A 73 0.13 5.33 -6.00
CA LEU A 73 -0.51 4.38 -5.10
C LEU A 73 -0.54 2.98 -5.73
N ARG A 74 -0.98 2.88 -6.99
CA ARG A 74 -1.03 1.61 -7.73
C ARG A 74 0.33 0.93 -7.81
N LEU A 75 1.40 1.69 -8.05
CA LEU A 75 2.77 1.19 -8.16
C LEU A 75 3.45 0.95 -6.80
N GLY A 76 2.85 1.36 -5.69
CA GLY A 76 3.49 1.29 -4.36
C GLY A 76 4.62 2.31 -4.17
N LEU A 77 4.60 3.42 -4.92
CA LEU A 77 5.62 4.48 -4.87
C LEU A 77 5.36 5.46 -3.71
N GLY A 78 5.52 4.94 -2.50
CA GLY A 78 5.29 5.61 -1.24
C GLY A 78 4.16 4.99 -0.42
N SER A 79 4.13 5.29 0.87
CA SER A 79 3.01 4.90 1.75
C SER A 79 1.72 5.59 1.29
N PRO A 80 0.57 4.88 1.26
CA PRO A 80 -0.72 5.48 0.94
C PRO A 80 -1.07 6.67 1.84
N PHE A 81 -0.80 6.58 3.14
CA PHE A 81 -1.08 7.66 4.09
C PHE A 81 -0.19 8.88 3.85
N ARG A 82 1.04 8.66 3.36
CA ARG A 82 1.91 9.75 2.90
C ARG A 82 1.41 10.40 1.63
N LEU A 83 0.94 9.62 0.67
CA LEU A 83 0.33 10.15 -0.55
C LEU A 83 -0.92 10.97 -0.23
N ILE A 84 -1.75 10.53 0.72
CA ILE A 84 -2.93 11.26 1.17
C ILE A 84 -2.54 12.61 1.80
N GLU A 85 -1.61 12.64 2.76
CA GLU A 85 -1.15 13.91 3.35
C GLU A 85 -0.56 14.85 2.31
N HIS A 86 0.27 14.34 1.40
CA HIS A 86 0.85 15.15 0.32
C HIS A 86 -0.24 15.73 -0.59
N SER A 87 -1.26 14.94 -0.94
CA SER A 87 -2.39 15.40 -1.76
C SER A 87 -3.18 16.52 -1.08
N LEU A 88 -3.34 16.47 0.25
CA LEU A 88 -4.01 17.52 1.04
C LEU A 88 -3.23 18.85 1.07
N GLN A 89 -1.93 18.81 0.80
CA GLN A 89 -1.01 19.96 0.85
C GLN A 89 -0.55 20.43 -0.54
N ASP A 90 -0.93 19.75 -1.62
CA ASP A 90 -0.41 20.05 -2.96
C ASP A 90 -0.85 21.44 -3.45
N PRO A 91 0.05 22.44 -3.56
CA PRO A 91 -0.35 23.80 -3.91
C PRO A 91 -0.86 23.93 -5.34
N ARG A 92 -0.60 22.93 -6.20
CA ARG A 92 -1.04 22.89 -7.60
C ARG A 92 -2.51 22.51 -7.74
N LEU A 93 -3.13 22.03 -6.66
CA LEU A 93 -4.54 21.62 -6.65
C LEU A 93 -5.37 22.57 -5.77
N PRO A 94 -6.54 23.03 -6.25
CA PRO A 94 -7.52 23.72 -5.42
C PRO A 94 -7.95 22.85 -4.22
N ARG A 95 -8.30 23.49 -3.10
CA ARG A 95 -8.68 22.81 -1.85
C ARG A 95 -9.71 21.69 -2.06
N GLU A 96 -10.75 21.97 -2.82
CA GLU A 96 -11.83 21.01 -3.09
C GLU A 96 -11.34 19.76 -3.85
N ARG A 97 -10.39 19.92 -4.77
CA ARG A 97 -9.74 18.81 -5.48
C ARG A 97 -8.83 18.00 -4.56
N ARG A 98 -8.08 18.67 -3.69
CA ARG A 98 -7.25 18.00 -2.67
C ARG A 98 -8.06 17.10 -1.75
N GLU A 99 -9.18 17.61 -1.23
CA GLU A 99 -10.08 16.85 -0.36
C GLU A 99 -10.66 15.62 -1.09
N ARG A 100 -11.15 15.80 -2.33
CA ARG A 100 -11.64 14.68 -3.15
C ARG A 100 -10.57 13.64 -3.47
N LEU A 101 -9.35 14.07 -3.81
CA LEU A 101 -8.24 13.17 -4.10
C LEU A 101 -7.82 12.40 -2.86
N ALA A 102 -7.79 13.04 -1.69
CA ALA A 102 -7.49 12.39 -0.42
C ALA A 102 -8.49 11.26 -0.11
N TRP A 103 -9.79 11.52 -0.29
CA TRP A 103 -10.83 10.49 -0.16
C TRP A 103 -10.71 9.39 -1.22
N ALA A 104 -10.38 9.74 -2.46
CA ALA A 104 -10.15 8.76 -3.52
C ALA A 104 -8.96 7.82 -3.22
N LEU A 105 -7.85 8.36 -2.71
CA LEU A 105 -6.69 7.58 -2.28
C LEU A 105 -7.00 6.71 -1.06
N LEU A 106 -7.76 7.22 -0.08
CA LEU A 106 -8.17 6.45 1.09
C LEU A 106 -9.09 5.31 0.70
N ALA A 107 -10.09 5.56 -0.14
CA ALA A 107 -11.00 4.52 -0.65
C ALA A 107 -10.23 3.44 -1.43
N ALA A 108 -9.34 3.85 -2.34
CA ALA A 108 -8.46 2.92 -3.05
C ALA A 108 -7.56 2.10 -2.09
N THR A 109 -7.14 2.69 -0.97
CA THR A 109 -6.37 1.98 0.06
C THR A 109 -7.22 0.95 0.78
N VAL A 110 -8.45 1.28 1.20
CA VAL A 110 -9.41 0.35 1.84
C VAL A 110 -9.73 -0.83 0.92
N ASP A 111 -9.97 -0.53 -0.35
CA ASP A 111 -10.31 -1.50 -1.38
C ASP A 111 -9.10 -2.38 -1.78
N GLY A 112 -7.88 -1.99 -1.38
CA GLY A 112 -6.66 -2.74 -1.71
C GLY A 112 -6.16 -2.53 -3.13
N ALA A 113 -6.47 -1.38 -3.74
CA ALA A 113 -6.08 -1.05 -5.11
C ALA A 113 -4.64 -0.51 -5.25
N GLY A 114 -3.91 -0.34 -4.14
CA GLY A 114 -2.48 -0.02 -4.14
C GLY A 114 -1.59 -1.25 -4.36
N TYR A 115 -0.30 -1.02 -4.65
CA TYR A 115 0.72 -2.08 -4.80
C TYR A 115 0.32 -3.21 -5.77
N ARG A 116 -0.29 -2.87 -6.91
CA ARG A 116 -0.72 -3.85 -7.91
C ARG A 116 0.48 -4.39 -8.69
N ILE A 117 0.50 -5.71 -8.82
CA ILE A 117 1.58 -6.46 -9.48
C ILE A 117 1.01 -7.08 -10.75
N ASP A 118 1.67 -6.87 -11.88
CA ASP A 118 1.35 -7.60 -13.11
C ASP A 118 2.12 -8.93 -13.09
N PRO A 119 1.45 -10.10 -13.24
CA PRO A 119 2.13 -11.39 -13.36
C PRO A 119 3.26 -11.39 -14.39
N ARG A 120 3.14 -10.63 -15.48
CA ARG A 120 4.17 -10.51 -16.53
C ARG A 120 5.51 -9.98 -15.98
N ASP A 121 5.50 -9.27 -14.85
CA ASP A 121 6.70 -8.71 -14.23
C ASP A 121 7.46 -9.74 -13.36
N LEU A 122 6.84 -10.89 -13.05
CA LEU A 122 7.48 -11.97 -12.28
C LEU A 122 8.53 -12.71 -13.10
N GLY A 123 8.32 -12.82 -14.42
CA GLY A 123 9.16 -13.61 -15.33
C GLY A 123 9.28 -15.08 -14.93
N ALA A 124 8.18 -15.66 -14.44
CA ALA A 124 8.04 -17.08 -14.10
C ALA A 124 7.35 -17.81 -15.24
N GLY A 125 8.09 -18.63 -16.01
CA GLY A 125 7.50 -19.40 -17.11
C GLY A 125 6.66 -18.57 -18.08
N ASP A 126 5.43 -19.03 -18.35
CA ASP A 126 4.40 -18.26 -19.06
C ASP A 126 3.57 -17.38 -18.10
N VAL A 127 2.74 -16.49 -18.67
CA VAL A 127 1.88 -15.58 -17.90
C VAL A 127 0.93 -16.32 -16.97
N GLY A 128 0.47 -17.52 -17.35
CA GLY A 128 -0.42 -18.34 -16.52
C GLY A 128 0.29 -18.93 -15.30
N ALA A 129 1.53 -19.41 -15.46
CA ALA A 129 2.37 -19.84 -14.34
C ALA A 129 2.66 -18.67 -13.39
N ALA A 130 3.07 -17.53 -13.94
CA ALA A 130 3.28 -16.32 -13.15
C ALA A 130 2.01 -15.90 -12.39
N ALA A 131 0.84 -15.96 -13.02
CA ALA A 131 -0.43 -15.64 -12.35
C ALA A 131 -0.74 -16.59 -11.20
N ARG A 132 -0.51 -17.91 -11.36
CA ARG A 132 -0.68 -18.90 -10.28
C ARG A 132 0.27 -18.67 -9.11
N HIS A 133 1.53 -18.30 -9.39
CA HIS A 133 2.46 -17.91 -8.32
C HIS A 133 1.97 -16.67 -7.58
N LEU A 134 1.49 -15.65 -8.31
CA LEU A 134 0.96 -14.43 -7.70
C LEU A 134 -0.26 -14.73 -6.84
N GLU A 135 -1.23 -15.49 -7.36
CA GLU A 135 -2.43 -15.93 -6.64
C GLU A 135 -2.08 -16.68 -5.35
N LEU A 136 -1.10 -17.60 -5.41
CA LEU A 136 -0.63 -18.32 -4.24
C LEU A 136 -0.05 -17.39 -3.16
N VAL A 137 0.72 -16.38 -3.56
CA VAL A 137 1.27 -15.38 -2.63
C VAL A 137 0.17 -14.48 -2.06
N GLU A 138 -0.76 -14.04 -2.90
CA GLU A 138 -1.89 -13.21 -2.49
C GLU A 138 -2.80 -13.95 -1.50
N GLY A 139 -3.13 -15.21 -1.76
CA GLY A 139 -3.89 -16.07 -0.86
C GLY A 139 -3.15 -16.30 0.47
N ALA A 140 -1.87 -16.69 0.41
CA ALA A 140 -1.08 -16.94 1.61
C ALA A 140 -1.00 -15.75 2.57
N ILE A 141 -0.88 -14.53 2.03
CA ILE A 141 -0.81 -13.30 2.83
C ILE A 141 -2.20 -12.81 3.25
N GLY A 142 -3.20 -12.92 2.36
CA GLY A 142 -4.55 -12.42 2.59
C GLY A 142 -5.37 -13.28 3.57
N GLU A 143 -5.11 -14.59 3.60
CA GLU A 143 -5.85 -15.54 4.44
C GLU A 143 -5.18 -15.82 5.79
N ALA A 144 -3.89 -15.50 5.93
CA ALA A 144 -3.18 -15.66 7.19
C ALA A 144 -3.80 -14.78 8.29
N ALA A 145 -3.80 -15.27 9.52
CA ALA A 145 -4.27 -14.48 10.65
C ALA A 145 -3.44 -13.20 10.79
N HIS A 146 -2.15 -13.30 10.48
CA HIS A 146 -1.22 -12.17 10.45
C HIS A 146 -0.58 -12.10 9.05
N PRO A 147 -0.75 -10.98 8.30
CA PRO A 147 -0.15 -10.85 6.96
C PRO A 147 1.36 -11.10 6.95
N GLY A 148 2.06 -10.73 8.03
CA GLY A 148 3.48 -10.99 8.21
C GLY A 148 3.84 -12.48 8.27
N ALA A 149 2.95 -13.32 8.83
CA ALA A 149 3.14 -14.77 8.88
C ALA A 149 3.00 -15.38 7.48
N GLY A 150 1.99 -14.95 6.72
CA GLY A 150 1.83 -15.34 5.31
C GLY A 150 3.04 -14.95 4.46
N MET A 151 3.54 -13.72 4.61
CA MET A 151 4.74 -13.24 3.91
C MET A 151 5.97 -14.09 4.26
N LEU A 152 6.19 -14.38 5.55
CA LEU A 152 7.31 -15.21 6.00
C LEU A 152 7.17 -16.66 5.50
N ALA A 153 5.97 -17.22 5.52
CA ALA A 153 5.68 -18.56 5.00
C ALA A 153 6.00 -18.65 3.50
N VAL A 154 5.61 -17.64 2.72
CA VAL A 154 5.96 -17.53 1.29
C VAL A 154 7.48 -17.52 1.11
N ARG A 155 8.21 -16.69 1.86
CA ARG A 155 9.68 -16.63 1.78
C ARG A 155 10.34 -17.97 2.10
N LEU A 156 9.86 -18.67 3.14
CA LEU A 156 10.34 -20.00 3.50
C LEU A 156 10.02 -21.04 2.42
N ALA A 157 8.79 -21.06 1.92
CA ALA A 157 8.34 -22.00 0.91
C ALA A 157 9.12 -21.87 -0.41
N TYR A 158 9.34 -20.64 -0.90
CA TYR A 158 10.13 -20.41 -2.11
C TYR A 158 11.63 -20.63 -1.89
N ALA A 159 12.15 -20.45 -0.67
CA ALA A 159 13.53 -20.83 -0.35
C ALA A 159 13.72 -22.35 -0.40
N MET A 160 12.77 -23.13 0.15
CA MET A 160 12.78 -24.59 0.05
C MET A 160 12.62 -25.05 -1.40
N ALA A 161 11.67 -24.46 -2.15
CA ALA A 161 11.45 -24.81 -3.55
C ALA A 161 12.69 -24.53 -4.42
N ALA A 162 13.42 -23.45 -4.14
CA ALA A 162 14.68 -23.15 -4.82
C ALA A 162 15.79 -24.14 -4.45
N ALA A 163 15.89 -24.51 -3.16
CA ALA A 163 16.83 -25.54 -2.72
C ALA A 163 16.55 -26.91 -3.39
N GLU A 164 15.29 -27.22 -3.67
CA GLU A 164 14.87 -28.42 -4.42
C GLU A 164 14.94 -28.26 -5.94
N SER A 165 15.42 -27.12 -6.45
CA SER A 165 15.44 -26.77 -7.88
C SER A 165 14.06 -26.84 -8.57
N THR A 166 12.97 -26.74 -7.81
CA THR A 166 11.61 -26.66 -8.34
C THR A 166 11.33 -25.28 -8.94
N VAL A 167 11.96 -24.24 -8.39
CA VAL A 167 11.88 -22.86 -8.88
C VAL A 167 13.30 -22.28 -9.00
N PRO A 168 13.58 -21.39 -9.96
CA PRO A 168 14.89 -20.75 -10.06
C PRO A 168 15.09 -19.70 -8.95
N ASP A 169 16.34 -19.52 -8.50
CA ASP A 169 16.70 -18.53 -7.48
C ASP A 169 16.23 -17.10 -7.81
N ARG A 170 16.30 -16.72 -9.09
CA ARG A 170 15.82 -15.41 -9.55
C ARG A 170 14.33 -15.21 -9.29
N LEU A 171 13.53 -16.27 -9.42
CA LEU A 171 12.10 -16.22 -9.16
C LEU A 171 11.83 -16.13 -7.65
N LYS A 172 12.53 -16.92 -6.83
CA LYS A 172 12.50 -16.79 -5.36
C LYS A 172 12.77 -15.35 -4.91
N ASP A 173 13.83 -14.72 -5.43
CA ASP A 173 14.19 -13.35 -5.04
C ASP A 173 13.15 -12.31 -5.48
N ARG A 174 12.55 -12.49 -6.66
CA ARG A 174 11.45 -11.63 -7.13
C ARG A 174 10.20 -11.80 -6.27
N LEU A 175 9.83 -13.05 -5.96
CA LEU A 175 8.65 -13.36 -5.17
C LEU A 175 8.80 -12.91 -3.72
N ALA A 176 10.01 -12.89 -3.17
CA ALA A 176 10.25 -12.26 -1.87
C ALA A 176 9.92 -10.76 -1.86
N ARG A 177 10.26 -10.02 -2.93
CA ARG A 177 9.90 -8.59 -3.07
C ARG A 177 8.41 -8.39 -3.30
N VAL A 178 7.81 -9.21 -4.14
CA VAL A 178 6.36 -9.24 -4.42
C VAL A 178 5.56 -9.51 -3.15
N ALA A 179 6.00 -10.48 -2.34
CA ALA A 179 5.39 -10.79 -1.05
C ALA A 179 5.45 -9.59 -0.09
N ALA A 180 6.55 -8.83 -0.07
CA ALA A 180 6.64 -7.61 0.72
C ALA A 180 5.63 -6.54 0.27
N LEU A 181 5.46 -6.33 -1.04
CA LEU A 181 4.47 -5.38 -1.56
C LEU A 181 3.03 -5.81 -1.24
N ILE A 182 2.72 -7.11 -1.35
CA ILE A 182 1.39 -7.65 -1.01
C ILE A 182 1.12 -7.57 0.49
N HIS A 183 2.15 -7.81 1.32
CA HIS A 183 2.09 -7.57 2.76
C HIS A 183 1.78 -6.11 3.08
N ASP A 184 2.52 -5.17 2.49
CA ASP A 184 2.33 -3.74 2.73
C ASP A 184 0.94 -3.28 2.30
N ARG A 185 0.39 -3.85 1.21
CA ARG A 185 -1.00 -3.66 0.79
C ARG A 185 -1.98 -4.14 1.86
N ALA A 186 -1.80 -5.35 2.39
CA ALA A 186 -2.67 -5.91 3.42
C ALA A 186 -2.62 -5.09 4.73
N VAL A 187 -1.42 -4.70 5.16
CA VAL A 187 -1.23 -3.84 6.35
C VAL A 187 -1.84 -2.46 6.13
N SER A 188 -1.63 -1.84 4.97
CA SER A 188 -2.24 -0.54 4.64
C SER A 188 -3.77 -0.58 4.69
N ARG A 189 -4.39 -1.67 4.19
CA ARG A 189 -5.84 -1.86 4.28
C ARG A 189 -6.32 -1.92 5.72
N SER A 190 -5.64 -2.73 6.54
CA SER A 190 -5.95 -2.87 7.96
C SER A 190 -5.81 -1.53 8.71
N ASP A 191 -4.71 -0.82 8.46
CA ASP A 191 -4.43 0.50 8.98
C ASP A 191 -5.51 1.53 8.60
N ALA A 192 -5.95 1.55 7.33
CA ALA A 192 -7.00 2.46 6.84
C ALA A 192 -8.35 2.17 7.50
N ARG A 193 -8.73 0.88 7.61
CA ARG A 193 -9.96 0.50 8.32
C ARG A 193 -9.90 0.86 9.79
N ARG A 194 -8.74 0.68 10.45
CA ARG A 194 -8.53 1.07 11.84
C ARG A 194 -8.68 2.58 12.03
N LEU A 195 -8.12 3.38 11.11
CA LEU A 195 -8.28 4.83 11.10
C LEU A 195 -9.75 5.23 11.01
N LEU A 196 -10.48 4.70 10.03
CA LEU A 196 -11.89 5.03 9.81
C LEU A 196 -12.77 4.65 11.00
N ARG A 197 -12.54 3.48 11.61
CA ARG A 197 -13.26 3.08 12.83
C ARG A 197 -12.93 3.97 14.03
N ALA A 198 -11.66 4.40 14.16
CA ALA A 198 -11.24 5.27 15.26
C ALA A 198 -11.78 6.70 15.12
N ALA A 199 -11.99 7.17 13.88
CA ALA A 199 -12.60 8.47 13.63
C ALA A 199 -14.09 8.49 14.05
N GLY A 200 -14.81 7.38 13.86
CA GLY A 200 -16.23 7.30 14.20
C GLY A 200 -17.08 8.30 13.41
N SER A 201 -18.15 8.82 14.03
CA SER A 201 -19.00 9.86 13.43
C SER A 201 -18.49 11.28 13.69
N ASP A 202 -17.73 11.49 14.76
CA ASP A 202 -17.52 12.84 15.33
C ASP A 202 -16.14 13.42 14.99
N THR A 203 -15.26 12.62 14.40
CA THR A 203 -13.89 13.05 14.03
C THR A 203 -13.69 12.97 12.53
N ASP A 204 -13.14 14.01 11.93
CA ASP A 204 -12.71 13.98 10.52
C ASP A 204 -11.56 12.97 10.32
N PRO A 205 -11.73 11.92 9.50
CA PRO A 205 -10.68 10.95 9.24
C PRO A 205 -9.41 11.57 8.61
N MET A 206 -9.54 12.64 7.82
CA MET A 206 -8.38 13.28 7.18
C MET A 206 -7.52 14.03 8.19
N ALA A 207 -8.14 14.78 9.10
CA ALA A 207 -7.44 15.37 10.24
C ALA A 207 -6.79 14.31 11.14
N LEU A 208 -7.52 13.23 11.46
CA LEU A 208 -6.99 12.13 12.29
C LEU A 208 -5.81 11.41 11.62
N LEU A 209 -5.85 11.26 10.29
CA LEU A 209 -4.75 10.67 9.52
C LEU A 209 -3.45 11.44 9.75
N THR A 210 -3.48 12.78 9.63
CA THR A 210 -2.29 13.61 9.85
C THR A 210 -1.72 13.42 11.26
N VAL A 211 -2.58 13.38 12.28
CA VAL A 211 -2.18 13.11 13.67
C VAL A 211 -1.52 11.72 13.78
N TRP A 212 -2.15 10.68 13.24
CA TRP A 212 -1.64 9.31 13.31
C TRP A 212 -0.30 9.13 12.59
N ARG A 213 -0.04 9.88 11.52
CA ARG A 213 1.26 9.86 10.84
C ARG A 213 2.36 10.47 11.72
N VAL A 214 2.10 11.61 12.34
CA VAL A 214 3.04 12.25 13.28
C VAL A 214 3.34 11.31 14.46
N GLU A 215 2.31 10.66 14.99
CA GLU A 215 2.42 9.69 16.08
C GLU A 215 2.95 8.30 15.64
N ARG A 216 3.25 8.11 14.35
CA ARG A 216 3.72 6.84 13.75
C ARG A 216 2.83 5.65 14.12
N ARG A 217 1.52 5.83 14.04
CA ARG A 217 0.51 4.82 14.37
C ARG A 217 0.21 3.86 13.23
N PHE A 218 0.54 4.22 12.00
CA PHE A 218 0.41 3.32 10.84
C PHE A 218 1.51 2.27 10.87
N GLN A 219 1.11 1.00 10.89
CA GLN A 219 2.03 -0.13 10.89
C GLN A 219 2.82 -0.21 9.60
N VAL A 220 2.21 0.11 8.45
CA VAL A 220 2.91 0.07 7.15
C VAL A 220 4.04 1.10 7.05
N GLU A 221 4.00 2.17 7.85
CA GLU A 221 5.04 3.20 7.88
C GLU A 221 6.15 2.92 8.91
N ARG A 222 5.99 1.87 9.73
CA ARG A 222 6.99 1.52 10.74
C ARG A 222 8.14 0.73 10.10
N PRO A 223 9.38 0.92 10.60
CA PRO A 223 10.49 0.06 10.21
C PRO A 223 10.15 -1.41 10.47
N ALA A 224 10.55 -2.29 9.56
CA ALA A 224 10.41 -3.73 9.76
C ALA A 224 11.22 -4.15 11.00
N GLY A 225 10.51 -4.67 12.01
CA GLY A 225 11.12 -5.29 13.19
C GLY A 225 11.28 -6.80 13.00
N PRO A 226 11.96 -7.49 13.93
CA PRO A 226 11.97 -8.94 13.94
C PRO A 226 10.54 -9.48 14.09
N ALA A 227 10.28 -10.64 13.48
CA ALA A 227 9.00 -11.32 13.66
C ALA A 227 8.85 -11.73 15.13
N VAL A 228 7.62 -11.63 15.64
CA VAL A 228 7.29 -12.15 16.96
C VAL A 228 7.07 -13.67 16.86
N ALA A 229 7.31 -14.40 17.95
CA ALA A 229 7.28 -15.88 17.96
C ALA A 229 5.94 -16.49 17.46
N GLU A 230 4.83 -15.78 17.59
CA GLU A 230 3.54 -16.21 17.04
C GLU A 230 3.53 -16.19 15.50
N VAL A 231 3.98 -15.09 14.89
CA VAL A 231 4.13 -14.94 13.44
C VAL A 231 5.05 -16.01 12.87
N GLU A 232 6.16 -16.31 13.56
CA GLU A 232 7.10 -17.34 13.13
C GLU A 232 6.49 -18.74 13.19
N ARG A 233 5.79 -19.07 14.28
CA ARG A 233 5.12 -20.38 14.43
C ARG A 233 4.06 -20.59 13.36
N GLU A 234 3.22 -19.59 13.10
CA GLU A 234 2.23 -19.64 12.02
C GLU A 234 2.93 -19.83 10.66
N ALA A 235 3.97 -19.05 10.37
CA ALA A 235 4.69 -19.15 9.11
C ALA A 235 5.31 -20.54 8.86
N VAL A 236 5.94 -21.13 9.87
CA VAL A 236 6.52 -22.49 9.81
C VAL A 236 5.44 -23.54 9.58
N ALA A 237 4.24 -23.36 10.15
CA ALA A 237 3.11 -24.27 9.93
C ALA A 237 2.51 -24.16 8.51
N LEU A 238 2.48 -22.96 7.93
CA LEU A 238 1.95 -22.72 6.57
C LEU A 238 2.93 -23.14 5.46
N ALA A 239 4.23 -22.96 5.65
CA ALA A 239 5.24 -23.12 4.60
C ALA A 239 5.23 -24.49 3.88
N PRO A 240 5.05 -25.65 4.56
CA PRO A 240 5.00 -26.94 3.87
C PRO A 240 3.82 -27.09 2.91
N ARG A 241 2.65 -26.54 3.27
CA ARG A 241 1.46 -26.56 2.39
C ARG A 241 1.69 -25.68 1.16
N LEU A 242 2.30 -24.52 1.34
CA LEU A 242 2.68 -23.63 0.24
C LEU A 242 3.70 -24.30 -0.69
N LEU A 243 4.71 -24.98 -0.15
CA LEU A 243 5.68 -25.74 -0.95
C LEU A 243 5.01 -26.81 -1.81
N GLN A 244 4.03 -27.54 -1.26
CA GLN A 244 3.26 -28.51 -2.05
C GLN A 244 2.45 -27.84 -3.17
N ALA A 245 1.88 -26.66 -2.92
CA ALA A 245 1.18 -25.89 -3.96
C ALA A 245 2.14 -25.39 -5.04
N ILE A 246 3.34 -24.90 -4.67
CA ILE A 246 4.39 -24.46 -5.61
C ILE A 246 4.78 -25.61 -6.55
N ARG A 247 5.01 -26.82 -6.02
CA ARG A 247 5.36 -28.00 -6.82
C ARG A 247 4.29 -28.40 -7.85
N ARG A 248 3.04 -27.97 -7.67
CA ARG A 248 1.94 -28.23 -8.62
C ARG A 248 1.86 -27.18 -9.73
N ILE A 249 2.59 -26.07 -9.62
CA ILE A 249 2.64 -25.07 -10.68
C ILE A 249 3.59 -25.59 -11.77
N PRO A 250 3.10 -25.86 -12.99
CA PRO A 250 3.96 -26.37 -14.04
C PRO A 250 4.95 -25.27 -14.49
N GLU A 251 6.23 -25.44 -14.17
CA GLU A 251 7.34 -24.62 -14.66
C GLU A 251 7.95 -25.26 -15.93
N GLY A 252 7.30 -25.12 -17.09
CA GLY A 252 7.91 -25.61 -18.33
C GLY A 252 6.97 -25.77 -19.52
N ARG A 253 7.41 -25.17 -20.65
CA ARG A 253 6.98 -25.21 -22.07
C ARG A 253 5.50 -25.56 -22.35
N PRO A 254 4.74 -24.70 -23.05
CA PRO A 254 3.34 -24.99 -23.36
C PRO A 254 3.22 -26.28 -24.17
N VAL A 255 2.74 -27.34 -23.53
CA VAL A 255 2.30 -28.58 -24.19
C VAL A 255 0.79 -28.46 -24.38
N GLY A 256 0.39 -27.67 -25.37
CA GLY A 256 -1.01 -27.37 -25.65
C GLY A 256 -1.16 -26.03 -26.38
N PRO A 257 -2.34 -25.72 -26.95
CA PRO A 257 -2.58 -24.41 -27.52
C PRO A 257 -2.29 -23.40 -26.42
N VAL A 258 -1.29 -22.55 -26.67
CA VAL A 258 -0.94 -21.43 -25.81
C VAL A 258 -2.25 -20.73 -25.48
N VAL A 259 -2.66 -20.74 -24.21
CA VAL A 259 -3.68 -19.81 -23.74
C VAL A 259 -3.10 -18.45 -24.08
N ALA A 260 -3.59 -17.88 -25.19
CA ALA A 260 -2.93 -16.77 -25.82
C ALA A 260 -2.86 -15.64 -24.80
N GLU A 261 -1.76 -14.90 -24.77
CA GLU A 261 -1.62 -13.66 -23.99
C GLU A 261 -2.83 -12.69 -24.16
N ARG A 262 -3.64 -12.91 -25.21
CA ARG A 262 -4.95 -12.31 -25.47
C ARG A 262 -5.98 -12.46 -24.34
N GLU A 263 -5.92 -13.48 -23.49
CA GLU A 263 -6.91 -13.64 -22.41
C GLU A 263 -6.60 -12.78 -21.18
N TRP A 264 -5.36 -12.31 -21.01
CA TRP A 264 -5.04 -11.42 -19.90
C TRP A 264 -5.32 -9.96 -20.26
N PRO A 265 -6.04 -9.20 -19.42
CA PRO A 265 -6.29 -7.80 -19.69
C PRO A 265 -4.96 -7.05 -19.93
N PRO A 266 -4.94 -6.12 -20.90
CA PRO A 266 -3.73 -5.37 -21.22
C PRO A 266 -3.28 -4.56 -20.01
N ARG A 267 -1.96 -4.33 -19.92
CA ARG A 267 -1.38 -3.36 -18.98
C ARG A 267 -2.09 -2.02 -19.18
N ARG A 268 -2.85 -1.59 -18.18
CA ARG A 268 -3.57 -0.33 -18.23
C ARG A 268 -3.06 0.55 -17.09
N PRO A 269 -1.98 1.31 -17.32
CA PRO A 269 -1.61 2.41 -16.45
C PRO A 269 -2.83 3.32 -16.19
N VAL A 270 -2.86 3.94 -15.02
CA VAL A 270 -3.85 5.00 -14.72
C VAL A 270 -3.56 6.22 -15.58
N LEU A 271 -2.29 6.53 -15.80
CA LEU A 271 -1.86 7.63 -16.67
C LEU A 271 -1.95 7.22 -18.16
N GLY A 272 -2.73 7.97 -18.93
CA GLY A 272 -2.59 7.97 -20.39
C GLY A 272 -1.28 8.64 -20.83
N PRO A 273 -0.86 8.47 -22.10
CA PRO A 273 0.36 9.09 -22.62
C PRO A 273 0.34 10.62 -22.47
N ASP A 274 -0.80 11.26 -22.73
CA ASP A 274 -0.94 12.71 -22.63
C ASP A 274 -0.84 13.19 -21.17
N ALA A 275 -1.48 12.48 -20.23
CA ALA A 275 -1.34 12.75 -18.80
C ALA A 275 0.12 12.65 -18.35
N ALA A 276 0.83 11.61 -18.82
CA ALA A 276 2.22 11.39 -18.48
C ALA A 276 3.12 12.49 -19.06
N ALA A 277 2.85 12.95 -20.29
CA ALA A 277 3.57 14.05 -20.90
C ALA A 277 3.37 15.38 -20.14
N LEU A 278 2.12 15.70 -19.77
CA LEU A 278 1.81 16.88 -18.96
C LEU A 278 2.51 16.84 -17.60
N LEU A 279 2.49 15.69 -16.92
CA LEU A 279 3.21 15.50 -15.65
C LEU A 279 4.72 15.68 -15.80
N ALA A 280 5.30 15.22 -16.91
CA ALA A 280 6.73 15.38 -17.18
C ALA A 280 7.10 16.86 -17.37
N VAL A 281 6.26 17.63 -18.06
CA VAL A 281 6.42 19.08 -18.19
C VAL A 281 6.31 19.77 -16.84
N GLU A 282 5.29 19.44 -16.03
CA GLU A 282 5.13 20.09 -14.72
C GLU A 282 6.23 19.74 -13.73
N ALA A 283 6.73 18.51 -13.74
CA ALA A 283 7.88 18.14 -12.93
C ALA A 283 9.12 18.99 -13.27
N ALA A 284 9.29 19.39 -14.53
CA ALA A 284 10.37 20.25 -14.97
C ALA A 284 10.17 21.72 -14.56
N VAL A 285 8.93 22.23 -14.55
CA VAL A 285 8.59 23.60 -14.16
C VAL A 285 8.81 23.84 -12.67
N TYR A 286 8.43 22.87 -11.83
CA TYR A 286 8.51 23.01 -10.37
C TYR A 286 9.85 22.57 -9.74
N ASP A 287 10.85 22.15 -10.55
CA ASP A 287 12.10 21.49 -10.08
C ASP A 287 11.84 20.41 -9.00
N ALA A 288 10.68 19.77 -9.12
CA ALA A 288 10.13 18.89 -8.11
C ALA A 288 9.59 17.66 -8.83
N PRO A 289 10.43 16.63 -9.07
CA PRO A 289 9.87 15.35 -9.42
C PRO A 289 9.01 14.89 -8.23
N PRO A 290 8.02 14.00 -8.42
CA PRO A 290 7.34 13.34 -7.31
C PRO A 290 8.33 12.42 -6.58
N GLN A 291 9.29 12.98 -5.86
CA GLN A 291 10.38 12.24 -5.26
C GLN A 291 9.97 11.69 -3.91
N THR A 292 10.45 10.48 -3.65
CA THR A 292 10.49 9.88 -2.32
C THR A 292 11.27 10.82 -1.38
N PRO A 293 10.82 11.07 -0.13
CA PRO A 293 11.41 12.08 0.76
C PRO A 293 12.92 12.01 0.99
N VAL A 294 13.53 10.83 0.78
CA VAL A 294 14.98 10.62 0.91
C VAL A 294 15.77 11.40 -0.14
N LEU A 295 15.25 11.53 -1.36
CA LEU A 295 15.93 12.21 -2.46
C LEU A 295 15.95 13.74 -2.26
N VAL A 296 14.89 14.31 -1.66
CA VAL A 296 14.83 15.73 -1.28
C VAL A 296 15.88 16.04 -0.22
N ALA A 297 16.00 15.23 0.83
CA ALA A 297 17.01 15.45 1.87
C ALA A 297 18.44 15.42 1.32
N VAL A 298 18.76 14.50 0.40
CA VAL A 298 20.08 14.40 -0.23
C VAL A 298 20.36 15.56 -1.19
N GLN A 299 19.36 16.00 -1.96
CA GLN A 299 19.51 17.14 -2.87
C GLN A 299 19.62 18.47 -2.12
N THR A 300 18.85 18.67 -1.04
CA THR A 300 18.96 19.86 -0.19
C THR A 300 20.33 19.90 0.49
N TYR A 301 20.84 18.76 0.99
CA TYR A 301 22.18 18.70 1.57
C TYR A 301 23.27 19.04 0.56
N ARG A 302 23.20 18.51 -0.68
CA ARG A 302 24.13 18.86 -1.76
C ARG A 302 24.04 20.32 -2.22
N ARG A 303 22.87 20.96 -2.14
CA ARG A 303 22.72 22.40 -2.46
C ARG A 303 23.34 23.27 -1.36
N LEU A 304 23.18 22.90 -0.08
CA LEU A 304 23.80 23.59 1.05
C LEU A 304 25.33 23.44 1.02
N GLU A 305 25.83 22.24 0.73
CA GLU A 305 27.28 21.98 0.58
C GLU A 305 27.90 22.77 -0.59
N LYS A 306 27.15 22.99 -1.69
CA LYS A 306 27.59 23.87 -2.78
C LYS A 306 27.53 25.36 -2.44
N ALA A 307 26.58 25.78 -1.61
CA ALA A 307 26.46 27.18 -1.19
C ALA A 307 27.61 27.59 -0.24
N ASP A 308 28.03 26.69 0.65
CA ASP A 308 29.19 26.87 1.53
C ASP A 308 30.56 26.83 0.81
N LEU A 309 30.58 26.51 -0.48
CA LEU A 309 31.80 26.48 -1.31
C LEU A 309 31.95 27.69 -2.23
N THR A 310 31.09 28.70 -2.09
CA THR A 310 31.26 29.99 -2.77
C THR A 310 31.97 30.95 -1.81
N PRO A 311 33.29 31.20 -1.94
CA PRO A 311 33.92 32.27 -1.18
C PRO A 311 33.30 33.59 -1.64
N ALA A 312 32.89 34.41 -0.66
CA ALA A 312 32.50 35.79 -0.92
C ALA A 312 33.67 36.50 -1.62
N VAL A 313 33.41 36.97 -2.84
CA VAL A 313 34.25 37.93 -3.56
C VAL A 313 33.52 39.26 -3.57
#